data_AF-C7YN58-F1
#
_entry.id   AF-C7YN58-F1
#
_cell.length_a   1.000
_cell.length_b   1.000
_cell.length_c   1.000
_cell.angle_alpha   90.00
_cell.angle_beta   90.00
_cell.angle_gamma   90.00
#
_symmetry.space_group_name_H-M   'P 1'
#
loop_
_entity.id
_entity.type
_entity.pdbx_description
1 polymer ?
#
loop_
_entity_poly.entity_id
_entity_poly.type
_entity_poly.pdbx_seq_one_letter_code
_entity_poly.pdbx_strand_id
1 'polypeptide(L)'
;VFANLEPLTDGTIVAPKPDIYYGAYPDQLARSARNELAGHVVPSIMEDRPMVPNAFLEVKGPNDTPAEAARQARYHGAVGSRGIHSLQNYGAEEPEYDGKAYTFSSIYYGGALKLLAHHVTAPTTEGGRPEYHMTQVNAYAVTSDLDTFVKGAGALRNMLDFAEQRRDDFVRAANARASQLETVASQERTTAEIQPPEDSAD
;
A
#
# COMPACT_ATOMS: atom_id res chain seq x y z
N VAL A 1 -15.25 -0.98 1.67
CA VAL A 1 -14.88 -2.21 0.93
C VAL A 1 -13.93 -1.81 -0.18
N PHE A 2 -12.86 -2.56 -0.35
CA PHE A 2 -11.85 -2.33 -1.37
C PHE A 2 -12.19 -3.13 -2.63
N ALA A 3 -13.20 -2.67 -3.37
CA ALA A 3 -13.78 -3.41 -4.49
C ALA A 3 -13.00 -3.28 -5.82
N ASN A 4 -11.97 -2.44 -5.89
CA ASN A 4 -11.22 -2.18 -7.12
C ASN A 4 -9.82 -2.84 -7.13
N LEU A 5 -9.43 -3.50 -6.04
CA LEU A 5 -8.10 -4.11 -5.95
C LEU A 5 -8.09 -5.52 -6.52
N GLU A 6 -7.02 -5.86 -7.22
CA GLU A 6 -6.77 -7.23 -7.67
C GLU A 6 -6.66 -8.20 -6.49
N PRO A 7 -7.10 -9.45 -6.61
CA PRO A 7 -6.99 -10.39 -5.50
C PRO A 7 -5.53 -10.76 -5.19
N LEU A 8 -5.19 -10.97 -3.92
CA LEU A 8 -3.88 -11.53 -3.52
C LEU A 8 -3.76 -13.03 -3.84
N THR A 9 -4.90 -13.73 -3.92
CA THR A 9 -5.00 -15.18 -4.13
C THR A 9 -5.68 -15.49 -5.47
N ASP A 10 -6.58 -16.47 -5.51
CA ASP A 10 -7.38 -16.92 -6.66
C ASP A 10 -8.68 -16.13 -6.87
N GLY A 11 -8.91 -15.06 -6.08
CA GLY A 11 -10.13 -14.25 -6.16
C GLY A 11 -11.32 -14.78 -5.39
N THR A 12 -11.16 -15.87 -4.63
CA THR A 12 -12.25 -16.44 -3.81
C THR A 12 -12.40 -15.78 -2.44
N ILE A 13 -11.36 -15.07 -1.98
CA ILE A 13 -11.36 -14.34 -0.71
C ILE A 13 -12.12 -13.01 -0.89
N VAL A 14 -13.02 -12.72 0.05
CA VAL A 14 -13.79 -11.48 0.08
C VAL A 14 -12.86 -10.27 0.14
N ALA A 15 -13.19 -9.24 -0.63
CA ALA A 15 -12.43 -7.99 -0.68
C ALA A 15 -12.22 -7.36 0.71
N PRO A 16 -11.05 -6.74 0.97
CA PRO A 16 -10.76 -6.06 2.23
C PRO A 16 -11.84 -5.05 2.61
N LYS A 17 -12.18 -5.00 3.90
CA LYS A 17 -13.12 -4.01 4.44
C LYS A 17 -12.62 -3.57 5.82
N PRO A 18 -11.55 -2.74 5.87
CA PRO A 18 -11.08 -2.19 7.13
C PRO A 18 -12.16 -1.31 7.77
N ASP A 19 -12.20 -1.29 9.10
CA ASP A 19 -13.08 -0.38 9.84
C ASP A 19 -12.66 1.07 9.57
N ILE A 20 -11.36 1.35 9.68
CA ILE A 20 -10.73 2.64 9.33
C ILE A 20 -9.43 2.38 8.55
N TYR A 21 -9.16 3.22 7.55
CA TYR A 21 -7.88 3.23 6.86
C TYR A 21 -7.47 4.67 6.48
N TYR A 22 -6.18 4.85 6.27
CA TYR A 22 -5.59 6.11 5.83
C TYR A 22 -4.78 5.88 4.54
N GLY A 23 -4.88 6.85 3.63
CA GLY A 23 -4.26 6.82 2.31
C GLY A 23 -3.98 8.23 1.80
N ALA A 24 -3.50 8.33 0.57
CA ALA A 24 -3.29 9.58 -0.15
C ALA A 24 -4.54 10.00 -0.93
N TYR A 25 -4.73 11.30 -1.15
CA TYR A 25 -5.75 11.81 -2.06
C TYR A 25 -5.42 11.46 -3.52
N PRO A 26 -6.41 11.11 -4.35
CA PRO A 26 -6.16 10.67 -5.73
C PRO A 26 -5.34 11.62 -6.61
N ASP A 27 -5.37 12.92 -6.35
CA ASP A 27 -4.64 13.96 -7.08
C ASP A 27 -3.16 14.06 -6.71
N GLN A 28 -2.73 13.42 -5.61
CA GLN A 28 -1.33 13.39 -5.20
C GLN A 28 -0.45 12.48 -6.07
N LEU A 29 -1.03 11.52 -6.80
CA LEU A 29 -0.32 10.60 -7.72
C LEU A 29 -0.62 10.97 -9.16
N ALA A 30 0.42 11.01 -10.00
CA ALA A 30 0.34 11.30 -11.41
C ALA A 30 -0.69 10.38 -12.07
N ARG A 31 -1.50 10.94 -12.97
CA ARG A 31 -2.63 10.21 -13.59
C ARG A 31 -2.17 8.94 -14.32
N SER A 32 -1.02 8.97 -15.00
CA SER A 32 -0.40 7.82 -15.66
C SER A 32 -0.12 6.70 -14.66
N ALA A 33 0.70 6.98 -13.64
CA ALA A 33 1.02 6.03 -12.57
C ALA A 33 -0.24 5.50 -11.84
N ARG A 34 -1.20 6.38 -11.54
CA ARG A 34 -2.44 6.01 -10.86
C ARG A 34 -3.29 5.05 -11.69
N ASN A 35 -3.37 5.28 -13.01
CA ASN A 35 -4.15 4.42 -13.91
C ASN A 35 -3.49 3.05 -14.08
N GLU A 36 -2.18 3.02 -14.29
CA GLU A 36 -1.42 1.77 -14.44
C GLU A 36 -1.45 0.93 -13.17
N LEU A 37 -1.35 1.56 -12.00
CA LEU A 37 -1.32 0.88 -10.71
C LEU A 37 -2.71 0.73 -10.06
N ALA A 38 -3.80 1.07 -10.76
CA ALA A 38 -5.14 1.20 -10.16
C ALA A 38 -5.58 -0.06 -9.39
N GLY A 39 -5.29 -1.25 -9.92
CA GLY A 39 -5.59 -2.53 -9.28
C GLY A 39 -4.83 -2.81 -7.98
N HIS A 40 -3.77 -2.04 -7.68
CA HIS A 40 -2.97 -2.19 -6.47
C HIS A 40 -3.11 -1.03 -5.50
N VAL A 41 -3.36 0.18 -6.00
CA VAL A 41 -3.34 1.40 -5.18
C VAL A 41 -4.69 2.09 -5.05
N VAL A 42 -5.67 1.86 -5.93
CA VAL A 42 -6.98 2.53 -5.83
C VAL A 42 -7.98 1.54 -5.23
N PRO A 43 -8.31 1.64 -3.93
CA PRO A 43 -9.13 0.63 -3.27
C PRO A 43 -10.60 0.67 -3.69
N SER A 44 -11.11 1.85 -4.04
CA SER A 44 -12.53 2.07 -4.31
C SER A 44 -12.72 2.76 -5.66
N ILE A 45 -13.82 2.44 -6.32
CA ILE A 45 -14.29 3.15 -7.52
C ILE A 45 -14.93 4.51 -7.19
N MET A 46 -15.15 4.82 -5.91
CA MET A 46 -15.63 6.13 -5.48
C MET A 46 -14.47 7.13 -5.51
N GLU A 47 -14.63 8.22 -6.25
CA GLU A 47 -13.57 9.19 -6.55
C GLU A 47 -13.07 9.98 -5.33
N ASP A 48 -13.86 10.06 -4.26
CA ASP A 48 -13.56 10.82 -3.03
C ASP A 48 -12.78 10.00 -1.98
N ARG A 49 -12.50 8.73 -2.26
CA ARG A 49 -11.84 7.83 -1.31
C ARG A 49 -10.31 7.90 -1.41
N PRO A 50 -9.59 7.82 -0.28
CA PRO A 50 -8.14 7.74 -0.30
C PRO A 50 -7.65 6.52 -1.11
N MET A 51 -6.59 6.73 -1.88
CA MET A 51 -5.80 5.70 -2.54
C MET A 51 -4.54 5.37 -1.73
N VAL A 52 -3.80 4.35 -2.15
CA VAL A 52 -2.55 3.88 -1.52
C VAL A 52 -2.72 3.66 0.00
N PRO A 53 -3.68 2.81 0.42
CA PRO A 53 -3.90 2.58 1.84
C PRO A 53 -2.69 1.88 2.45
N ASN A 54 -2.08 2.48 3.48
CA ASN A 54 -0.91 1.88 4.17
C ASN A 54 -0.96 2.01 5.70
N ALA A 55 -2.07 2.50 6.25
CA ALA A 55 -2.36 2.42 7.67
C ALA A 55 -3.80 1.98 7.90
N PHE A 56 -4.00 0.99 8.77
CA PHE A 56 -5.30 0.37 9.02
C PHE A 56 -5.61 0.30 10.52
N LEU A 57 -6.88 0.38 10.88
CA LEU A 57 -7.35 0.16 12.24
C LEU A 57 -8.57 -0.77 12.23
N GLU A 58 -8.47 -1.84 13.00
CA GLU A 58 -9.55 -2.78 13.31
C GLU A 58 -10.03 -2.53 14.74
N VAL A 59 -11.32 -2.24 14.91
CA VAL A 59 -11.92 -2.02 16.22
C VAL A 59 -12.95 -3.11 16.45
N LYS A 60 -12.74 -3.91 17.49
CA LYS A 60 -13.57 -5.06 17.79
C LYS A 60 -14.40 -4.87 19.06
N GLY A 61 -15.67 -5.23 18.96
CA GLY A 61 -16.63 -5.22 20.05
C GLY A 61 -16.55 -6.48 20.92
N PRO A 62 -17.35 -6.55 21.99
CA PRO A 62 -17.31 -7.66 22.95
C PRO A 62 -17.73 -9.02 22.38
N ASN A 63 -18.41 -9.04 21.23
CA ASN A 63 -18.85 -10.27 20.56
C ASN A 63 -17.90 -10.74 19.45
N ASP A 64 -16.89 -9.93 19.10
CA ASP A 64 -15.92 -10.25 18.06
C ASP A 64 -14.73 -11.00 18.65
N THR A 65 -13.94 -11.67 17.80
CA THR A 65 -12.78 -12.45 18.26
C THR A 65 -11.45 -11.74 17.95
N PRO A 66 -10.46 -11.76 18.88
CA PRO A 66 -9.10 -11.29 18.59
C PRO A 66 -8.44 -12.01 17.41
N ALA A 67 -8.80 -13.28 17.18
CA ALA A 67 -8.28 -14.08 16.08
C ALA A 67 -8.79 -13.57 14.71
N GLU A 68 -10.05 -13.13 14.64
CA GLU A 68 -10.59 -12.49 13.44
C GLU A 68 -9.91 -11.16 13.16
N ALA A 69 -9.74 -10.30 14.17
CA ALA A 69 -9.02 -9.03 14.03
C ALA A 69 -7.60 -9.24 13.52
N ALA A 70 -6.89 -10.25 14.03
CA ALA A 70 -5.55 -10.58 13.57
C ALA A 70 -5.52 -11.04 12.10
N ARG A 71 -6.52 -11.80 11.64
CA ARG A 71 -6.65 -12.20 10.23
C ARG A 71 -6.97 -11.01 9.32
N GLN A 72 -7.88 -10.14 9.73
CA GLN A 72 -8.22 -8.91 9.00
C GLN A 72 -7.01 -7.98 8.92
N ALA A 73 -6.34 -7.71 10.05
CA ALA A 73 -5.13 -6.89 10.09
C ALA A 73 -4.02 -7.44 9.18
N ARG A 74 -3.83 -8.77 9.14
CA ARG A 74 -2.87 -9.42 8.24
C ARG A 74 -3.25 -9.22 6.77
N TYR A 75 -4.51 -9.47 6.42
CA TYR A 75 -4.97 -9.37 5.05
C TYR A 75 -4.94 -7.93 4.54
N HIS A 76 -5.43 -6.98 5.34
CA HIS A 76 -5.41 -5.55 5.01
C HIS A 76 -3.97 -5.03 4.88
N GLY A 77 -3.09 -5.42 5.81
CA GLY A 77 -1.67 -5.08 5.76
C GLY A 77 -0.95 -5.65 4.53
N ALA A 78 -1.26 -6.88 4.12
CA ALA A 78 -0.72 -7.46 2.88
C ALA A 78 -1.14 -6.66 1.63
N VAL A 79 -2.42 -6.29 1.55
CA VAL A 79 -2.94 -5.47 0.43
C VAL A 79 -2.28 -4.09 0.40
N GLY A 80 -2.16 -3.42 1.54
CA GLY A 80 -1.46 -2.14 1.61
C GLY A 80 0.02 -2.25 1.26
N SER A 81 0.68 -3.32 1.70
CA SER A 81 2.08 -3.60 1.39
C SER A 81 2.30 -3.80 -0.11
N ARG A 82 1.39 -4.50 -0.81
CA ARG A 82 1.41 -4.61 -2.28
C ARG A 82 1.29 -3.25 -2.95
N GLY A 83 0.40 -2.39 -2.46
CA GLY A 83 0.22 -1.04 -2.99
C GLY A 83 1.49 -0.19 -2.87
N ILE A 84 2.12 -0.17 -1.69
CA ILE A 84 3.39 0.54 -1.48
C ILE A 84 4.53 -0.07 -2.33
N HIS A 85 4.64 -1.39 -2.38
CA HIS A 85 5.65 -2.08 -3.18
C HIS A 85 5.50 -1.80 -4.68
N SER A 86 4.26 -1.64 -5.17
CA SER A 86 3.99 -1.25 -6.55
C SER A 86 4.44 0.18 -6.85
N LEU A 87 4.26 1.12 -5.92
CA LEU A 87 4.78 2.48 -6.06
C LEU A 87 6.31 2.53 -6.02
N GLN A 88 6.92 1.77 -5.10
CA GLN A 88 8.37 1.66 -4.96
C GLN A 88 9.03 1.26 -6.29
N ASN A 89 8.39 0.31 -6.99
CA ASN A 89 8.86 -0.28 -8.25
C ASN A 89 8.22 0.31 -9.51
N TYR A 90 7.49 1.43 -9.42
CA TYR A 90 6.87 2.02 -10.60
C TYR A 90 7.93 2.41 -11.63
N GLY A 91 7.83 1.86 -12.86
CA GLY A 91 8.78 2.10 -13.95
C GLY A 91 10.12 1.33 -13.84
N ALA A 92 10.27 0.42 -12.87
CA ALA A 92 11.41 -0.49 -12.82
C ALA A 92 11.21 -1.67 -13.78
N GLU A 93 12.30 -2.15 -14.40
CA GLU A 93 12.26 -3.35 -15.26
C GLU A 93 11.97 -4.62 -14.45
N GLU A 94 12.61 -4.73 -13.27
CA GLU A 94 12.45 -5.86 -12.36
C GLU A 94 12.09 -5.36 -10.95
N PRO A 95 11.18 -6.04 -10.21
CA PRO A 95 10.81 -5.62 -8.87
C PRO A 95 11.94 -5.83 -7.85
N GLU A 96 12.28 -4.77 -7.13
CA GLU A 96 13.17 -4.80 -5.97
C GLU A 96 12.39 -5.07 -4.67
N TYR A 97 13.03 -5.80 -3.75
CA TYR A 97 12.49 -6.14 -2.43
C TYR A 97 13.50 -5.73 -1.35
N ASP A 98 13.22 -4.64 -0.62
CA ASP A 98 14.11 -4.15 0.44
C ASP A 98 13.82 -4.75 1.83
N GLY A 99 12.75 -5.54 1.96
CA GLY A 99 12.34 -6.20 3.19
C GLY A 99 11.89 -5.25 4.30
N LYS A 100 11.63 -3.97 4.00
CA LYS A 100 11.28 -2.97 5.01
C LYS A 100 9.78 -2.79 5.17
N ALA A 101 9.38 -2.36 6.36
CA ALA A 101 7.98 -2.12 6.68
C ALA A 101 7.59 -0.67 6.39
N TYR A 102 6.62 -0.51 5.49
CA TYR A 102 6.04 0.78 5.11
C TYR A 102 4.51 0.81 5.21
N THR A 103 3.92 -0.33 5.61
CA THR A 103 2.51 -0.49 5.88
C THR A 103 2.32 -0.90 7.32
N PHE A 104 1.30 -0.34 7.98
CA PHE A 104 1.06 -0.55 9.40
C PHE A 104 -0.41 -0.85 9.65
N SER A 105 -0.69 -1.60 10.71
CA SER A 105 -2.06 -1.74 11.20
C SER A 105 -2.12 -1.70 12.70
N SER A 106 -3.31 -1.43 13.22
CA SER A 106 -3.60 -1.47 14.64
C SER A 106 -4.88 -2.25 14.89
N ILE A 107 -4.94 -2.89 16.06
CA ILE A 107 -6.12 -3.60 16.54
C ILE A 107 -6.46 -3.02 17.91
N TYR A 108 -7.71 -2.60 18.08
CA TYR A 108 -8.27 -2.31 19.39
C TYR A 108 -9.31 -3.35 19.77
N TYR A 109 -9.11 -4.00 20.92
CA TYR A 109 -10.07 -4.95 21.48
C TYR A 109 -9.96 -4.99 23.00
N GLY A 110 -11.09 -4.88 23.70
CA GLY A 110 -11.15 -5.04 25.16
C GLY A 110 -10.19 -4.14 25.95
N GLY A 111 -9.95 -2.92 25.46
CA GLY A 111 -9.03 -1.97 26.09
C GLY A 111 -7.55 -2.19 25.76
N ALA A 112 -7.21 -3.17 24.92
CA ALA A 112 -5.86 -3.39 24.41
C ALA A 112 -5.70 -2.84 22.99
N LEU A 113 -4.68 -2.00 22.79
CA LEU A 113 -4.22 -1.50 21.49
C LEU A 113 -2.97 -2.28 21.08
N LYS A 114 -3.00 -2.95 19.93
CA LYS A 114 -1.83 -3.60 19.31
C LYS A 114 -1.40 -2.80 18.08
N LEU A 115 -0.09 -2.64 17.91
CA LEU A 115 0.51 -2.01 16.73
C LEU A 115 1.29 -3.07 15.94
N LEU A 116 1.07 -3.13 14.63
CA LEU A 116 1.62 -4.12 13.73
C LEU A 116 2.28 -3.45 12.53
N ALA A 117 3.41 -4.00 12.10
CA ALA A 117 4.14 -3.59 10.90
C ALA A 117 4.05 -4.69 9.85
N HIS A 118 3.99 -4.28 8.58
CA HIS A 118 3.86 -5.17 7.44
C HIS A 118 4.92 -4.87 6.39
N HIS A 119 5.52 -5.92 5.83
CA HIS A 119 6.53 -5.81 4.79
C HIS A 119 6.36 -6.92 3.74
N VAL A 120 6.94 -6.68 2.56
CA VAL A 120 6.96 -7.61 1.43
C VAL A 120 8.36 -8.20 1.29
N THR A 121 8.45 -9.48 0.96
CA THR A 121 9.69 -10.12 0.51
C THR A 121 9.51 -10.76 -0.86
N ALA A 122 10.64 -11.01 -1.52
CA ALA A 122 10.67 -11.72 -2.79
C ALA A 122 10.00 -13.10 -2.68
N PRO A 123 9.50 -13.66 -3.80
CA PRO A 123 9.03 -15.04 -3.85
C PRO A 123 10.10 -16.02 -3.38
N THR A 124 9.69 -17.08 -2.68
CA THR A 124 10.58 -18.18 -2.25
C THR A 124 10.82 -19.23 -3.34
N THR A 125 10.06 -19.19 -4.44
CA THR A 125 10.18 -20.08 -5.59
C THR A 125 10.22 -19.28 -6.88
N GLU A 126 10.91 -19.80 -7.89
CA GLU A 126 10.93 -19.21 -9.24
C GLU A 126 9.50 -19.12 -9.80
N GLY A 127 9.14 -17.96 -10.37
CA GLY A 127 7.77 -17.67 -10.84
C GLY A 127 6.71 -17.57 -9.73
N GLY A 128 7.12 -17.57 -8.45
CA GLY A 128 6.23 -17.44 -7.32
C GLY A 128 5.68 -16.03 -7.12
N ARG A 129 4.77 -15.87 -6.16
CA ARG A 129 4.21 -14.57 -5.75
C ARG A 129 5.02 -13.97 -4.59
N PRO A 130 5.03 -12.64 -4.41
CA PRO A 130 5.59 -12.01 -3.23
C PRO A 130 4.99 -12.54 -1.93
N GLU A 131 5.79 -12.59 -0.87
CA GLU A 131 5.31 -12.95 0.47
C GLU A 131 5.06 -11.70 1.31
N TYR A 132 4.02 -11.77 2.15
CA TYR A 132 3.60 -10.66 3.01
C TYR A 132 3.69 -11.06 4.48
N HIS A 133 4.45 -10.28 5.23
CA HIS A 133 4.78 -10.58 6.61
C HIS A 133 4.12 -9.56 7.53
N MET A 134 3.64 -10.03 8.68
CA MET A 134 3.05 -9.20 9.72
C MET A 134 3.79 -9.43 11.04
N THR A 135 4.29 -8.36 11.64
CA THR A 135 5.02 -8.39 12.91
C THR A 135 4.35 -7.47 13.93
N GLN A 136 4.08 -7.98 15.14
CA GLN A 136 3.61 -7.12 16.22
C GLN A 136 4.79 -6.27 16.73
N VAL A 137 4.65 -4.96 16.67
CA VAL A 137 5.67 -4.00 17.12
C VAL A 137 5.53 -3.76 18.62
N ASN A 138 4.31 -3.51 19.09
CA ASN A 138 4.03 -3.28 20.51
C ASN A 138 2.54 -3.49 20.85
N ALA A 139 2.21 -3.49 22.14
CA ALA A 139 0.85 -3.50 22.64
C ALA A 139 0.72 -2.68 23.94
N TYR A 140 -0.43 -2.03 24.12
CA TYR A 140 -0.73 -1.17 25.27
C TYR A 140 -2.12 -1.48 25.83
N ALA A 141 -2.23 -1.63 27.14
CA ALA A 141 -3.53 -1.71 27.84
C ALA A 141 -4.06 -0.28 28.07
N VAL A 142 -4.58 0.37 27.04
CA VAL A 142 -4.93 1.81 27.04
C VAL A 142 -6.07 2.19 27.99
N THR A 143 -6.65 1.23 28.71
CA THR A 143 -7.68 1.44 29.75
C THR A 143 -7.17 1.17 31.16
N SER A 144 -5.89 0.81 31.35
CA SER A 144 -5.34 0.51 32.68
C SER A 144 -5.11 1.77 33.52
N ASP A 145 -4.41 2.75 32.96
CA ASP A 145 -3.97 3.97 33.64
C ASP A 145 -3.59 5.06 32.63
N LEU A 146 -3.42 6.29 33.13
CA LEU A 146 -3.11 7.47 32.32
C LEU A 146 -1.78 7.33 31.56
N ASP A 147 -0.75 6.77 32.18
CA ASP A 147 0.59 6.66 31.58
C ASP A 147 0.55 5.69 30.39
N THR A 148 -0.06 4.52 30.57
CA THR A 148 -0.23 3.53 29.50
C THR A 148 -1.12 4.07 28.38
N PHE A 149 -2.19 4.82 28.70
CA PHE A 149 -3.02 5.49 27.71
C PHE A 149 -2.21 6.48 26.87
N VAL A 150 -1.46 7.38 27.51
CA VAL A 150 -0.66 8.39 26.82
C VAL A 150 0.39 7.74 25.91
N LYS A 151 1.08 6.70 26.40
CA LYS A 151 2.06 5.94 25.61
C LYS A 151 1.41 5.26 24.41
N GLY A 152 0.28 4.59 24.60
CA GLY A 152 -0.43 3.90 23.53
C GLY A 152 -0.98 4.85 22.46
N ALA A 153 -1.64 5.92 22.88
CA ALA A 153 -2.16 6.94 21.97
C ALA A 153 -1.03 7.65 21.19
N GLY A 154 0.07 8.00 21.88
CA GLY A 154 1.25 8.58 21.25
C GLY A 154 1.89 7.64 20.23
N ALA A 155 2.05 6.36 20.58
CA ALA A 155 2.61 5.36 19.66
C ALA A 155 1.72 5.14 18.43
N LEU A 156 0.39 5.12 18.58
CA LEU A 156 -0.54 5.04 17.46
C LEU A 156 -0.38 6.26 16.53
N ARG A 157 -0.37 7.47 17.10
CA ARG A 157 -0.21 8.69 16.31
C ARG A 157 1.12 8.70 15.53
N ASN A 158 2.22 8.38 16.20
CA ASN A 158 3.54 8.30 15.55
C ASN A 158 3.56 7.27 14.42
N MET A 159 2.87 6.13 14.58
CA MET A 159 2.75 5.11 13.54
C MET A 159 1.96 5.63 12.33
N LEU A 160 0.87 6.37 12.56
CA LEU A 160 0.07 6.98 11.48
C LEU A 160 0.88 8.05 10.73
N ASP A 161 1.54 8.95 11.44
CA ASP A 161 2.38 10.01 10.87
C ASP A 161 3.56 9.40 10.07
N PHE A 162 4.18 8.35 10.61
CA PHE A 162 5.26 7.64 9.91
C PHE A 162 4.75 6.93 8.64
N ALA A 163 3.59 6.27 8.71
CA ALA A 163 2.97 5.63 7.56
C ALA A 163 2.70 6.65 6.44
N GLU A 164 2.12 7.80 6.78
CA GLU A 164 1.89 8.90 5.84
C GLU A 164 3.20 9.38 5.21
N GLN A 165 4.22 9.66 6.02
CA GLN A 165 5.51 10.11 5.50
C GLN A 165 6.12 9.12 4.50
N ARG A 166 6.11 7.82 4.83
CA ARG A 166 6.65 6.77 3.94
C ARG A 166 5.85 6.68 2.64
N ARG A 167 4.52 6.71 2.72
CA ARG A 167 3.63 6.69 1.55
C ARG A 167 3.91 7.88 0.63
N ASP A 168 4.01 9.07 1.21
CA ASP A 168 4.20 10.31 0.45
C ASP A 168 5.58 10.36 -0.22
N ASP A 169 6.62 9.78 0.41
CA ASP A 169 7.93 9.58 -0.22
C ASP A 169 7.81 8.71 -1.48
N PHE A 170 7.10 7.58 -1.41
CA PHE A 170 6.90 6.70 -2.57
C PHE A 170 6.01 7.32 -3.65
N VAL A 171 4.96 8.06 -3.28
CA VAL A 171 4.13 8.80 -4.23
C VAL A 171 4.96 9.84 -4.98
N ARG A 172 5.81 10.62 -4.27
CA ARG A 172 6.73 11.57 -4.91
C ARG A 172 7.71 10.88 -5.86
N ALA A 173 8.29 9.76 -5.46
CA ALA A 173 9.21 9.00 -6.31
C ALA A 173 8.51 8.46 -7.57
N ALA A 174 7.31 7.91 -7.43
CA ALA A 174 6.52 7.42 -8.57
C ALA A 174 6.15 8.55 -9.53
N ASN A 175 5.77 9.74 -9.03
CA ASN A 175 5.49 10.91 -9.85
C ASN A 175 6.72 11.38 -10.65
N ALA A 176 7.90 11.39 -10.01
CA ALA A 176 9.13 11.77 -10.69
C ALA A 176 9.45 10.80 -11.84
N ARG A 177 9.25 9.49 -11.64
CA ARG A 177 9.43 8.48 -12.69
C ARG A 177 8.40 8.60 -13.80
N ALA A 178 7.13 8.86 -13.48
CA ALA A 178 6.09 9.10 -14.49
C ALA A 178 6.47 10.24 -15.44
N SER A 179 6.96 11.36 -14.88
CA SER A 179 7.41 12.50 -15.69
C SER A 179 8.62 12.18 -16.58
N GLN A 180 9.56 11.36 -16.09
CA GLN A 180 10.71 10.91 -16.88
C GLN A 180 10.26 10.04 -18.06
N LEU A 181 9.37 9.08 -17.82
CA LEU A 181 8.83 8.20 -18.86
C LEU A 181 8.07 8.98 -19.95
N GLU A 182 7.27 9.97 -19.55
CA GLU A 182 6.57 10.86 -20.48
C GLU A 182 7.54 11.68 -21.35
N THR A 183 8.68 12.10 -20.77
CA THR A 183 9.72 12.84 -21.49
C THR A 183 10.42 11.96 -22.53
N VAL A 184 10.82 10.74 -22.14
CA VAL A 184 11.48 9.77 -23.04
C VAL A 184 10.56 9.41 -24.21
N ALA A 185 9.28 9.10 -23.92
CA ALA A 185 8.31 8.77 -24.97
C ALA A 185 8.06 9.93 -25.96
N SER A 186 8.19 11.17 -25.50
CA SER A 186 8.06 12.36 -26.36
C SER A 186 9.29 12.55 -27.25
N GLN A 187 10.49 12.29 -26.72
CA GLN A 187 11.74 12.33 -27.49
C GLN A 187 11.76 11.25 -28.57
N GLU A 188 11.39 10.01 -28.22
CA GLU A 188 11.34 8.88 -29.16
C GLU A 188 10.38 9.12 -30.33
N ARG A 189 9.18 9.68 -30.05
CA ARG A 189 8.24 10.09 -31.10
C ARG A 189 8.82 11.15 -32.02
N THR A 190 9.53 12.13 -31.46
CA THR A 190 10.16 13.19 -32.26
C THR A 190 11.27 12.62 -33.15
N THR A 191 12.09 11.69 -32.66
CA THR A 191 13.10 11.01 -33.50
C THR A 191 12.48 10.13 -34.59
N ALA A 192 11.38 9.42 -34.29
CA ALA A 192 10.69 8.60 -35.27
C ALA A 192 10.03 9.42 -36.39
N GLU A 193 9.51 10.62 -36.10
CA GLU A 193 8.95 11.53 -37.11
C GLU A 193 10.01 12.19 -38.00
N ILE A 194 11.27 12.26 -37.56
CA ILE A 194 12.38 12.87 -38.32
C ILE A 194 13.04 11.86 -39.28
N GLN A 195 12.81 10.55 -39.11
CA GLN A 195 13.43 9.52 -39.93
C GLN A 195 12.69 9.38 -41.29
N PRO A 196 13.34 9.64 -42.45
CA PRO A 196 12.68 9.52 -43.74
C PRO A 196 12.31 8.06 -44.05
N PRO A 197 11.25 7.80 -44.84
CA PRO A 197 10.92 6.44 -45.25
C PRO A 197 12.12 5.83 -45.98
N GLU A 198 12.57 4.66 -45.51
CA GLU A 198 13.61 3.89 -46.20
C GLU A 198 13.13 3.58 -47.62
N ASP A 199 13.84 4.12 -48.61
CA ASP A 199 13.65 3.81 -50.02
C ASP A 199 13.85 2.31 -50.19
N SER A 200 12.75 1.57 -50.41
CA SER A 200 12.81 0.19 -50.84
C SER A 200 13.39 0.16 -52.24
N ALA A 201 14.70 -0.11 -52.33
CA ALA A 201 15.34 -0.37 -53.61
C ALA A 201 14.81 -1.68 -54.20
N ASP A 202 14.20 -1.57 -55.39
CA ASP A 202 13.80 -2.66 -56.29
C ASP A 202 14.97 -3.57 -56.69
#